data_AF-A0A101FPV0-F1
#
_entry.id   AF-A0A101FPV0-F1
#
_cell.length_a   1.000
_cell.length_b   1.000
_cell.length_c   1.000
_cell.angle_alpha   90.00
_cell.angle_beta   90.00
_cell.angle_gamma   90.00
#
_symmetry.space_group_name_H-M   'P 1'
#
loop_
_entity.id
_entity.type
_entity.pdbx_description
1 polymer ?
#
loop_
_entity_poly.entity_id
_entity_poly.type
_entity_poly.pdbx_seq_one_letter_code
_entity_poly.pdbx_strand_id
1 'polypeptide(L)'
;MQERSFWSQLFDFSFSSFVTLKVIKVLYGLWIVIGVIAALSTLTGGLGMMDIMHFGYGWSAGAFLLSLIWAVIFFFLWVIGGRVWMETIIVLFRIAENTSALVQAGREGARGADGSPGESNAG
;
A
#
# COMPACT_ATOMS: atom_id res chain seq x y z
N MET A 1 -5.94 23.38 -16.46
CA MET A 1 -4.92 22.32 -16.22
C MET A 1 -5.57 21.01 -16.62
N GLN A 2 -5.02 20.28 -17.59
CA GLN A 2 -5.57 18.97 -17.98
C GLN A 2 -5.28 17.99 -16.83
N GLU A 3 -6.32 17.54 -16.14
CA GLU A 3 -6.20 16.47 -15.15
C GLU A 3 -5.67 15.22 -15.87
N ARG A 4 -4.43 14.81 -15.57
CA ARG A 4 -3.92 13.54 -16.09
C ARG A 4 -4.83 12.44 -15.56
N SER A 5 -5.33 11.59 -16.45
CA SER A 5 -6.20 10.47 -16.08
C SER A 5 -5.46 9.52 -15.12
N PHE A 6 -6.17 8.93 -14.15
CA PHE A 6 -5.64 8.01 -13.13
C PHE A 6 -4.73 6.91 -13.72
N TRP A 7 -5.08 6.39 -14.89
CA TRP A 7 -4.31 5.40 -15.64
C TRP A 7 -2.96 5.94 -16.13
N SER A 8 -2.92 7.19 -16.58
CA SER A 8 -1.69 7.85 -17.00
C SER A 8 -0.74 8.09 -15.82
N GLN A 9 -1.27 8.28 -14.61
CA GLN A 9 -0.45 8.40 -13.40
C GLN A 9 0.00 7.03 -12.85
N LEU A 10 -0.80 5.96 -13.05
CA LEU A 10 -0.47 4.60 -12.63
C LEU A 10 0.68 4.00 -13.46
N PHE A 11 0.72 4.30 -14.76
CA PHE A 11 1.80 3.87 -15.67
C PHE A 11 2.90 4.92 -15.85
N ASP A 12 3.00 5.90 -14.94
CA ASP A 12 4.10 6.87 -14.93
C ASP A 12 5.35 6.22 -14.29
N PHE A 13 6.14 5.52 -15.12
CA PHE A 13 7.39 4.85 -14.71
C PHE A 13 8.49 5.82 -14.22
N SER A 14 8.27 7.14 -14.29
CA SER A 14 9.22 8.14 -13.80
C SER A 14 9.28 8.21 -12.27
N PHE A 15 8.31 7.64 -11.53
CA PHE A 15 8.18 7.72 -10.05
C PHE A 15 8.37 9.13 -9.45
N SER A 16 8.22 10.19 -10.27
CA SER A 16 8.53 11.57 -9.87
C SER A 16 7.49 12.18 -8.94
N SER A 17 6.33 11.53 -8.75
CA SER A 17 5.32 11.94 -7.79
C SER A 17 4.85 10.75 -6.96
N PHE A 18 4.63 10.98 -5.67
CA PHE A 18 4.14 9.98 -4.72
C PHE A 18 2.65 9.68 -4.97
N VAL A 19 2.34 8.95 -6.05
CA VAL A 19 0.97 8.53 -6.41
C VAL A 19 0.47 7.40 -5.48
N THR A 20 1.36 6.82 -4.67
CA THR A 20 1.08 5.64 -3.85
C THR A 20 -0.13 5.79 -2.94
N LEU A 21 -0.32 6.94 -2.28
CA LEU A 21 -1.47 7.19 -1.40
C LEU A 21 -2.81 7.21 -2.15
N LYS A 22 -2.81 7.58 -3.44
CA LYS A 22 -4.03 7.57 -4.28
C LYS A 22 -4.39 6.16 -4.74
N VAL A 23 -3.38 5.33 -4.99
CA VAL A 23 -3.54 3.98 -5.57
C VAL A 23 -3.64 2.90 -4.50
N ILE A 24 -3.28 3.18 -3.25
CA ILE A 24 -3.29 2.20 -2.15
C ILE A 24 -4.63 1.47 -1.97
N LYS A 25 -5.76 2.17 -2.22
CA LYS A 25 -7.10 1.56 -2.18
C LYS A 25 -7.27 0.48 -3.26
N VAL A 26 -6.76 0.74 -4.46
CA VAL A 26 -6.78 -0.20 -5.58
C VAL A 26 -5.83 -1.37 -5.32
N LEU A 27 -4.62 -1.10 -4.80
CA LEU A 27 -3.67 -2.15 -4.42
C LEU A 27 -4.22 -3.05 -3.32
N TYR A 28 -4.89 -2.50 -2.32
CA TYR A 28 -5.55 -3.30 -1.30
C TYR A 28 -6.71 -4.12 -1.86
N GLY A 29 -7.52 -3.55 -2.75
CA GLY A 29 -8.55 -4.30 -3.47
C GLY A 29 -7.96 -5.49 -4.24
N LEU A 30 -6.88 -5.27 -4.98
CA LEU A 30 -6.16 -6.33 -5.70
C LEU A 30 -5.58 -7.38 -4.74
N TRP A 31 -5.02 -6.96 -3.61
CA TRP A 31 -4.52 -7.85 -2.56
C TRP A 31 -5.61 -8.78 -2.03
N ILE A 32 -6.81 -8.25 -1.77
CA ILE A 32 -7.95 -9.05 -1.33
C ILE A 32 -8.39 -10.03 -2.41
N VAL A 33 -8.48 -9.60 -3.66
CA VAL A 33 -8.85 -10.46 -4.79
C VAL A 33 -7.86 -11.63 -4.92
N ILE A 34 -6.56 -11.37 -4.81
CA ILE A 34 -5.53 -12.41 -4.80
C ILE A 34 -5.74 -13.37 -3.63
N GLY A 35 -6.03 -12.85 -2.44
CA GLY A 35 -6.31 -13.65 -1.25
C GLY A 35 -7.53 -14.56 -1.41
N VAL A 36 -8.61 -14.07 -2.02
CA VAL A 36 -9.81 -14.87 -2.32
C VAL A 36 -9.50 -15.96 -3.33
N ILE A 37 -8.82 -15.62 -4.44
CA ILE A 37 -8.45 -16.61 -5.46
C ILE A 37 -7.55 -17.68 -4.86
N ALA A 38 -6.56 -17.29 -4.05
CA ALA A 38 -5.68 -18.22 -3.34
C ALA A 38 -6.48 -19.14 -2.39
N ALA A 39 -7.38 -18.60 -1.58
CA ALA A 39 -8.20 -19.38 -0.66
C ALA A 39 -9.23 -20.30 -1.35
N LEU A 40 -9.72 -19.93 -2.53
CA LEU A 40 -10.59 -20.82 -3.32
C LEU A 40 -9.79 -21.92 -4.02
N SER A 41 -8.58 -21.61 -4.48
CA SER A 41 -7.69 -22.58 -5.13
C SER A 41 -7.22 -23.70 -4.20
N THR A 42 -7.22 -23.49 -2.88
CA THR A 42 -6.92 -24.55 -1.90
C THR A 42 -8.06 -25.55 -1.72
N LEU A 43 -9.29 -25.20 -2.12
CA LEU A 43 -10.46 -26.09 -1.98
C LEU A 43 -10.61 -27.08 -3.15
N THR A 44 -10.06 -26.76 -4.32
CA THR A 44 -10.13 -27.61 -5.52
C THR A 44 -9.05 -28.70 -5.58
N GLY A 45 -8.22 -28.82 -4.54
CA GLY A 45 -7.39 -30.00 -4.26
C GLY A 45 -6.29 -30.36 -5.26
N GLY A 46 -5.84 -29.44 -6.13
CA GLY A 46 -4.70 -29.75 -7.01
C GLY A 46 -4.17 -28.61 -7.90
N LEU A 47 -4.45 -27.35 -7.58
CA LEU A 47 -3.91 -26.22 -8.36
C LEU A 47 -3.78 -24.94 -7.53
N GLY A 48 -3.67 -25.08 -6.21
CA GLY A 48 -3.59 -23.95 -5.31
C GLY A 48 -2.15 -23.52 -5.06
N MET A 49 -1.93 -22.26 -4.69
CA MET A 49 -0.61 -21.77 -4.24
C MET A 49 -0.01 -22.62 -3.09
N MET A 50 -0.81 -23.45 -2.40
CA MET A 50 -0.35 -24.43 -1.42
C MET A 50 0.32 -25.68 -1.99
N ASP A 51 0.15 -26.01 -3.27
CA ASP A 51 0.92 -27.08 -3.94
C ASP A 51 2.41 -26.72 -3.98
N ILE A 52 2.74 -25.42 -4.05
CA ILE A 52 4.12 -24.90 -3.93
C ILE A 52 4.68 -25.18 -2.52
N MET A 53 3.82 -25.30 -1.50
CA MET A 53 4.19 -25.70 -0.14
C MET A 53 3.97 -27.21 0.11
N HIS A 54 4.02 -28.09 -0.88
CA HIS A 54 4.19 -29.55 -0.71
C HIS A 54 3.28 -30.24 0.35
N PHE A 55 2.11 -29.68 0.68
CA PHE A 55 1.15 -30.35 1.56
C PHE A 55 0.28 -31.27 0.69
N GLY A 56 0.91 -32.32 0.16
CA GLY A 56 0.29 -33.35 -0.67
C GLY A 56 -0.66 -34.20 0.16
N TYR A 57 -1.84 -33.65 0.47
CA TYR A 57 -2.94 -34.42 1.05
C TYR A 57 -3.76 -35.00 -0.09
N GLY A 58 -3.73 -36.32 -0.24
CA GLY A 58 -4.57 -37.03 -1.21
C GLY A 58 -6.07 -36.72 -1.00
N TRP A 59 -6.86 -36.90 -2.07
CA TRP A 59 -8.30 -36.60 -2.14
C TRP A 59 -9.12 -37.50 -1.21
N SER A 60 -9.07 -37.22 0.08
CA SER A 60 -9.87 -37.86 1.12
C SER A 60 -10.82 -36.83 1.74
N ALA A 61 -12.00 -37.28 2.19
CA ALA A 61 -12.98 -36.41 2.83
C ALA A 61 -12.41 -35.67 4.08
N GLY A 62 -11.45 -36.29 4.79
CA GLY A 62 -10.75 -35.67 5.91
C GLY A 62 -9.81 -34.54 5.48
N ALA A 63 -9.11 -34.69 4.36
CA ALA A 63 -8.26 -33.64 3.80
C ALA A 63 -9.05 -32.40 3.36
N PHE A 64 -10.24 -32.60 2.79
CA PHE A 64 -11.12 -31.50 2.38
C PHE A 64 -11.64 -30.67 3.56
N LEU A 65 -12.00 -31.31 4.68
CA LEU A 65 -12.39 -30.59 5.90
C LEU A 65 -11.22 -29.76 6.45
N LEU A 66 -10.01 -30.34 6.45
CA LEU A 66 -8.82 -29.66 6.92
C LEU A 66 -8.45 -28.46 6.03
N SER A 67 -8.56 -28.60 4.71
CA SER A 67 -8.30 -27.53 3.75
C SER A 67 -9.29 -26.37 3.88
N LEU A 68 -10.56 -26.65 4.23
CA LEU A 68 -11.56 -25.61 4.47
C LEU A 68 -11.21 -24.76 5.69
N ILE A 69 -10.80 -25.39 6.80
CA ILE A 69 -10.37 -24.69 8.01
C ILE A 69 -9.13 -23.85 7.71
N TRP A 70 -8.16 -24.44 7.01
CA TRP A 70 -6.94 -23.73 6.60
C TRP A 70 -7.20 -22.55 5.66
N ALA A 71 -8.11 -22.70 4.70
CA ALA A 71 -8.47 -21.63 3.76
C ALA A 71 -9.02 -20.40 4.49
N VAL A 72 -9.88 -20.61 5.50
CA VAL A 72 -10.42 -19.53 6.33
C VAL A 72 -9.31 -18.84 7.13
N ILE A 73 -8.49 -19.62 7.85
CA ILE A 73 -7.38 -19.07 8.66
C ILE A 73 -6.41 -18.30 7.78
N PHE A 74 -6.01 -18.88 6.64
CA PHE A 74 -5.12 -18.26 5.67
C PHE A 74 -5.69 -16.95 5.14
N PHE A 75 -6.97 -16.92 4.74
CA PHE A 75 -7.60 -15.71 4.25
C PHE A 75 -7.58 -14.58 5.29
N PHE A 76 -7.91 -14.88 6.55
CA PHE A 76 -7.84 -13.87 7.61
C PHE A 76 -6.41 -13.36 7.83
N LEU A 77 -5.42 -14.25 7.88
CA LEU A 77 -4.02 -13.84 8.02
C LEU A 77 -3.54 -13.01 6.82
N TRP A 78 -3.96 -13.36 5.61
CA TRP A 78 -3.65 -12.63 4.38
C TRP A 78 -4.23 -11.21 4.40
N VAL A 79 -5.48 -11.06 4.85
CA VAL A 79 -6.15 -9.77 5.00
C VAL A 79 -5.44 -8.91 6.04
N ILE A 80 -5.14 -9.48 7.22
CA ILE A 80 -4.44 -8.78 8.31
C ILE A 80 -3.04 -8.36 7.86
N GLY A 81 -2.27 -9.27 7.27
CA GLY A 81 -0.94 -8.98 6.73
C GLY A 81 -0.98 -7.88 5.67
N GLY A 82 -1.97 -7.94 4.77
CA GLY A 82 -2.23 -6.89 3.79
C GLY A 82 -2.50 -5.53 4.43
N ARG A 83 -3.29 -5.48 5.52
CA ARG A 83 -3.57 -4.24 6.25
C ARG A 83 -2.31 -3.63 6.85
N VAL A 84 -1.53 -4.44 7.58
CA VAL A 84 -0.28 -4.00 8.21
C VAL A 84 0.72 -3.53 7.14
N TRP A 85 0.83 -4.26 6.03
CA TRP A 85 1.72 -3.89 4.94
C TRP A 85 1.34 -2.56 4.29
N MET A 86 0.05 -2.38 3.96
CA MET A 86 -0.44 -1.13 3.38
C MET A 86 -0.32 0.04 4.35
N GLU A 87 -0.61 -0.16 5.64
CA GLU A 87 -0.41 0.86 6.68
C GLU A 87 1.07 1.28 6.77
N THR A 88 1.98 0.31 6.74
CA THR A 88 3.42 0.58 6.73
C THR A 88 3.82 1.43 5.53
N ILE A 89 3.35 1.08 4.33
CA ILE A 89 3.58 1.86 3.11
C ILE A 89 3.02 3.29 3.26
N ILE A 90 1.79 3.44 3.72
CA ILE A 90 1.15 4.76 3.92
C ILE A 90 1.97 5.61 4.90
N VAL A 91 2.41 5.01 6.02
CA VAL A 91 3.20 5.71 7.04
C VAL A 91 4.53 6.21 6.45
N LEU A 92 5.25 5.36 5.70
CA LEU A 92 6.50 5.75 5.06
C LEU A 92 6.32 6.94 4.10
N PHE A 93 5.27 6.91 3.26
CA PHE A 93 4.98 8.03 2.35
C PHE A 93 4.54 9.30 3.10
N ARG A 94 3.71 9.17 4.15
CA ARG A 94 3.32 10.31 4.98
C ARG A 94 4.50 10.97 5.68
N ILE A 95 5.48 10.18 6.14
CA ILE A 95 6.72 10.71 6.73
C ILE A 95 7.49 11.51 5.68
N ALA A 96 7.67 10.98 4.47
CA ALA A 96 8.36 11.67 3.39
C ALA A 96 7.69 13.01 3.03
N GLU A 97 6.36 13.04 2.94
CA GLU A 97 5.59 14.26 2.68
C GLU A 97 5.76 15.30 3.81
N ASN A 98 5.64 14.87 5.07
CA ASN A 98 5.79 15.76 6.23
C ASN A 98 7.22 16.32 6.34
N THR A 99 8.25 15.53 6.03
CA THR A 99 9.64 16.02 6.01
C THR A 99 9.85 17.10 4.96
N SER A 100 9.27 16.94 3.76
CA SER A 100 9.33 17.96 2.71
C SER A 100 8.65 19.26 3.16
N ALA A 101 7.49 19.17 3.81
CA ALA A 101 6.76 20.33 4.33
C ALA A 101 7.56 21.06 5.43
N LEU A 102 8.21 20.33 6.34
CA LEU A 102 9.05 20.91 7.40
C LEU A 102 10.23 21.71 6.84
N VAL A 103 10.90 21.21 5.79
CA VAL A 103 12.00 21.93 5.13
C VAL A 103 11.51 23.22 4.47
N GLN A 104 10.31 23.20 3.89
CA GLN A 104 9.72 24.38 3.25
C GLN A 104 9.32 25.45 4.28
N ALA A 105 8.67 25.05 5.37
CA ALA A 105 8.32 25.94 6.48
C ALA A 105 9.57 26.56 7.14
N GLY A 106 10.66 25.80 7.30
CA GLY A 106 11.93 26.33 7.81
C GLY A 106 12.54 27.42 6.92
N ARG A 107 12.40 27.31 5.60
CA ARG A 107 12.87 28.34 4.65
C ARG A 107 12.02 29.61 4.67
N GLU A 108 10.72 29.48 4.91
CA GLU A 108 9.82 30.63 5.05
C GLU A 108 10.04 31.37 6.36
N GLY A 109 10.27 30.64 7.46
CA GLY A 109 10.67 31.24 8.75
C GLY A 109 12.00 31.98 8.66
N ALA A 110 12.99 31.44 7.93
CA ALA A 110 14.28 32.12 7.71
C ALA A 110 14.14 33.40 6.87
N ARG A 111 13.27 33.42 5.86
CA ARG A 111 12.98 34.63 5.07
C ARG A 111 12.18 35.68 5.84
N GLY A 112 11.28 35.26 6.74
CA GLY A 112 10.53 36.18 7.61
C GLY A 112 11.41 36.87 8.65
N ALA A 113 12.49 36.23 9.10
CA ALA A 113 13.46 36.82 10.04
C ALA A 113 14.43 37.82 9.37
N ASP A 114 14.69 37.66 8.07
CA ASP A 114 15.53 38.55 7.25
C ASP A 114 14.76 39.79 6.73
N GLY A 115 13.43 39.77 6.82
CA GLY A 115 12.54 40.84 6.35
C GLY A 115 12.15 41.89 7.38
N SER A 116 12.84 41.99 8.53
CA SER A 116 12.56 43.06 9.50
C SER A 116 12.85 44.42 8.85
N PRO A 117 11.87 45.34 8.74
CA PRO A 117 12.10 46.68 8.20
C PRO A 117 12.91 47.52 9.19
N GLY A 118 14.22 47.33 9.15
CA GLY A 118 15.17 48.37 9.51
C GLY A 118 15.32 49.33 8.34
N GLU A 119 15.27 50.62 8.63
CA GLU A 119 15.69 51.71 7.75
C GLU A 119 14.70 52.13 6.65
N SER A 120 13.80 53.04 6.98
CA SER A 120 13.67 54.32 6.25
C SER A 120 12.56 55.16 6.88
N ASN A 121 12.91 56.02 7.83
CA ASN A 121 12.57 57.44 7.76
C ASN A 121 13.31 58.22 8.86
N ALA A 122 14.60 58.44 8.65
CA ALA A 122 15.31 59.60 9.17
C ALA A 122 15.59 60.47 7.95
N GLY A 123 14.77 61.49 7.74
CA GLY A 123 14.86 62.43 6.62
C GLY A 123 13.92 63.60 6.83
#